data_AF-A0A0D0S5D7-F1
#
_entry.id   AF-A0A0D0S5D7-F1
#
_cell.length_a   1.000
_cell.length_b   1.000
_cell.length_c   1.000
_cell.angle_alpha   90.00
_cell.angle_beta   90.00
_cell.angle_gamma   90.00
#
_symmetry.space_group_name_H-M   'P 1'
#
loop_
_entity.id
_entity.type
_entity.pdbx_description
1 polymer ?
#
loop_
_entity_poly.entity_id
_entity_poly.type
_entity_poly.pdbx_seq_one_letter_code
_entity_poly.pdbx_strand_id
1 'polypeptide(L)' 'MILGAFGCGAFYNPPEIVVQAFNSIVNEFEDCFETIEFAVYCKSTKLKNYQEFLKIKNVR' A
#
# COMPACT_ATOMS: atom_id res chain seq x y z
N MET A 1 -11.40 3.01 -4.17
CA MET A 1 -10.42 3.84 -3.43
C MET A 1 -9.05 3.58 -4.00
N ILE A 2 -8.29 4.61 -4.38
CA ILE A 2 -6.90 4.46 -4.81
C ILE A 2 -5.99 4.93 -3.67
N LEU A 3 -5.17 4.02 -3.16
CA LEU A 3 -4.19 4.23 -2.10
C LEU A 3 -2.77 4.22 -2.69
N GLY A 4 -1.75 4.33 -1.83
CA GLY A 4 -0.36 4.28 -2.25
C GLY A 4 0.60 4.19 -1.07
N ALA A 5 1.87 4.46 -1.34
CA ALA A 5 2.97 4.38 -0.37
C ALA A 5 2.93 5.50 0.69
N PHE A 6 1.91 5.46 1.54
CA PHE A 6 1.56 6.53 2.47
C PHE A 6 2.72 6.89 3.40
N GLY A 7 3.23 8.11 3.26
CA GLY A 7 4.37 8.61 4.04
C GLY A 7 5.71 7.92 3.79
N CYS A 8 5.81 6.98 2.84
CA CYS A 8 7.05 6.22 2.57
C CYS A 8 8.07 6.98 1.69
N GLY A 9 7.91 8.30 1.59
CA GLY A 9 8.74 9.21 0.82
C GLY A 9 9.44 10.21 1.74
N ALA A 10 9.08 11.49 1.64
CA ALA A 10 9.67 12.56 2.44
C ALA A 10 9.48 12.40 3.96
N PHE A 11 8.49 11.62 4.40
CA PHE A 11 8.23 11.35 5.82
C PHE A 11 8.90 10.08 6.32
N TYR A 12 9.61 9.35 5.46
CA TYR A 12 10.43 8.21 5.84
C TYR A 12 9.71 7.11 6.62
N ASN A 13 8.39 6.95 6.45
CA ASN A 13 7.71 5.79 7.02
C ASN A 13 8.30 4.51 6.40
N PRO A 14 8.65 3.50 7.21
CA PRO A 14 9.07 2.22 6.67
C PRO A 14 7.91 1.57 5.90
N PRO A 15 8.07 1.26 4.60
CA PRO A 15 6.97 0.71 3.80
C PRO A 15 6.45 -0.63 4.37
N GLU A 16 7.30 -1.39 5.04
CA GLU A 16 6.94 -2.65 5.69
C GLU A 16 5.88 -2.44 6.78
N ILE A 17 6.02 -1.38 7.57
CA ILE A 17 5.09 -1.04 8.65
C ILE A 17 3.78 -0.50 8.09
N VAL A 18 3.84 0.30 7.01
CA VAL A 18 2.65 0.83 6.35
C VAL A 18 1.84 -0.29 5.70
N VAL A 19 2.50 -1.25 5.04
CA VAL A 19 1.84 -2.45 4.49
C VAL A 19 1.20 -3.32 5.57
N GLN A 20 1.86 -3.49 6.72
CA GLN A 20 1.25 -4.18 7.87
C GLN A 20 -0.02 -3.48 8.35
N ALA A 21 0.01 -2.15 8.46
CA ALA A 21 -1.15 -1.36 8.87
C ALA A 21 -2.31 -1.47 7.87
N PHE A 22 -2.03 -1.44 6.56
CA PHE A 22 -3.08 -1.67 5.55
C PHE A 22 -3.65 -3.08 5.64
N ASN A 23 -2.79 -4.11 5.72
CA ASN A 23 -3.24 -5.50 5.85
C ASN A 23 -4.08 -5.75 7.11
N SER A 24 -3.87 -5.00 8.20
CA SER A 24 -4.66 -5.18 9.42
C SER A 24 -6.07 -4.63 9.33
N ILE A 25 -6.35 -3.68 8.42
CA ILE A 25 -7.64 -2.98 8.38
C ILE A 25 -8.39 -3.13 7.05
N VAL A 26 -7.71 -3.45 5.94
CA VAL A 26 -8.31 -3.34 4.58
C VAL A 26 -9.59 -4.16 4.44
N ASN A 27 -9.65 -5.34 5.05
CA ASN A 27 -10.82 -6.21 5.03
C ASN A 27 -12.02 -5.61 5.79
N GLU A 28 -11.80 -4.76 6.80
CA GLU A 28 -12.88 -4.08 7.53
C GLU A 28 -13.61 -3.05 6.66
N PHE A 29 -13.01 -2.67 5.52
CA PHE A 29 -13.54 -1.69 4.58
C PHE A 29 -13.93 -2.30 3.22
N GLU A 30 -13.93 -3.62 3.06
CA GLU A 30 -14.32 -4.28 1.80
C GLU A 30 -15.75 -3.93 1.37
N ASP A 31 -16.70 -3.85 2.30
CA ASP A 31 -18.09 -3.47 1.99
C ASP A 31 -18.30 -1.95 1.86
N CYS A 32 -17.27 -1.15 2.19
CA CYS A 32 -17.32 0.31 2.12
C CYS A 32 -16.92 0.84 0.73
N PHE A 33 -16.17 0.05 -0.05
CA PHE A 33 -15.67 0.45 -1.36
C PHE A 33 -15.80 -0.70 -2.36
N GLU A 34 -16.36 -0.42 -3.54
CA GLU A 34 -16.45 -1.42 -4.62
C GLU A 34 -15.08 -2.00 -5.02
N THR A 35 -14.03 -1.19 -4.95
CA THR A 35 -12.66 -1.60 -5.28
C THR A 35 -11.68 -0.78 -4.45
N ILE A 36 -10.63 -1.41 -3.95
CA ILE A 36 -9.48 -0.76 -3.30
C ILE A 36 -8.25 -1.16 -4.11
N GLU A 37 -7.40 -0.21 -4.48
CA GLU A 37 -6.24 -0.44 -5.34
C GLU A 37 -5.03 0.35 -4.82
N PHE A 38 -3.82 -0.18 -4.97
CA PHE A 38 -2.59 0.48 -4.50
C PHE A 38 -1.73 0.95 -5.67
N ALA A 39 -1.86 2.24 -6.03
CA ALA A 39 -1.06 2.85 -7.08
C ALA A 39 0.31 3.31 -6.52
N VAL A 40 1.34 2.49 -6.72
CA VAL A 40 2.70 2.78 -6.21
C VAL A 40 3.67 3.05 -7.35
N TYR A 41 3.87 4.33 -7.67
CA TYR A 41 4.91 4.73 -8.61
C TYR A 41 6.31 4.52 -8.00
N CYS A 42 7.20 3.92 -8.79
CA CYS A 42 8.61 3.83 -8.46
C CYS A 42 9.49 4.12 -9.69
N LYS A 43 10.69 4.65 -9.45
CA LYS A 43 11.74 4.67 -10.47
C LYS A 43 12.35 3.27 -10.57
N SER A 44 12.88 2.90 -11.73
CA SER A 44 13.54 1.60 -11.95
C SER A 44 14.66 1.29 -10.95
N THR A 45 15.28 2.32 -10.38
CA THR A 45 16.35 2.20 -9.37
C THR A 45 15.88 2.24 -7.92
N LYS A 46 14.58 2.46 -7.66
CA LYS A 46 14.01 2.62 -6.31
C LYS A 46 12.74 1.80 -6.13
N LEU A 47 12.91 0.48 -6.17
CA LEU A 47 11.81 -0.49 -6.20
C LEU A 47 11.19 -0.81 -4.83
N LYS A 48 11.82 -0.38 -3.72
CA LYS A 48 11.45 -0.82 -2.36
C LYS A 48 9.96 -0.68 -2.06
N ASN A 49 9.39 0.52 -2.25
CA ASN A 49 7.96 0.75 -1.96
C ASN A 49 7.07 -0.12 -2.84
N TYR A 50 7.38 -0.22 -4.14
CA TYR A 50 6.61 -1.04 -5.06
C TYR A 50 6.65 -2.52 -4.67
N GLN A 51 7.84 -3.05 -4.38
CA GLN A 51 8.03 -4.44 -3.96
C GLN A 51 7.33 -4.77 -2.63
N GLU A 52 7.30 -3.83 -1.69
CA GLU A 52 6.64 -4.07 -0.40
C GLU A 52 5.11 -4.06 -0.55
N PHE A 53 4.57 -3.13 -1.35
CA PHE A 53 3.12 -3.02 -1.55
C PHE A 53 2.54 -4.17 -2.39
N LEU A 54 3.35 -4.90 -3.16
CA LEU A 54 2.94 -6.17 -3.77
C LEU A 54 2.56 -7.26 -2.75
N LYS A 55 2.91 -7.09 -1.47
CA LYS A 55 2.62 -8.05 -0.40
C LYS A 55 1.29 -7.78 0.31
N ILE A 56 0.55 -6.74 -0.08
CA ILE A 56 -0.79 -6.50 0.47
C ILE A 56 -1.70 -7.63 0.00
N LYS A 57 -2.47 -8.20 0.93
CA LYS A 57 -3.36 -9.32 0.68
C LYS A 57 -4.78 -8.80 0.38
N ASN A 58 -5.57 -9.61 -0.34
CA ASN A 58 -7.01 -9.40 -0.56
C ASN A 58 -7.39 -8.07 -1.23
N VAL A 59 -6.53 -7.59 -2.13
CA VAL A 59 -6.82 -6.42 -2.97
C VAL A 59 -7.15 -6.93 -4.37
N ARG A 60 -8.19 -6.39 -5.00
CA ARG A 60 -8.59 -6.70 -6.38
C ARG A 60 -8.14 -5.62 -7.33
#